data_AF-A0A9D5YUQ9-F1
#
_entry.id   AF-A0A9D5YUQ9-F1
#
_cell.length_a   1.000
_cell.length_b   1.000
_cell.length_c   1.000
_cell.angle_alpha   90.00
_cell.angle_beta   90.00
_cell.angle_gamma   90.00
#
_symmetry.space_group_name_H-M   'P 1'
#
loop_
_entity.id
_entity.type
_entity.pdbx_description
1 polymer ?
#
loop_
_entity_poly.entity_id
_entity_poly.type
_entity_poly.pdbx_seq_one_letter_code
_entity_poly.pdbx_strand_id
1 'polypeptide(L)'
;MSRTFQVLVSLKIPDAVANTALNTIRRRMNLTEVASLSRAEWWCAEFDDACPDPQDRLRALVERTGLFMNPNKHRYQLIEGATPPPAPAGAAHILVVDREDTVGAAAQEAARAHPLAGGALRTLRRGVLWTLAAQPGQGKTSRQIAEELAVSTHRTAGLFSNPHYQDAILPP
;
A
#
# COMPACT_ATOMS: atom_id res chain seq x y z
N MET A 1 -11.07 -18.43 -14.27
CA MET A 1 -10.42 -17.10 -14.17
C MET A 1 -10.03 -16.95 -12.69
N SER A 2 -9.75 -15.75 -12.17
CA SER A 2 -9.43 -15.56 -10.75
C SER A 2 -10.08 -14.30 -10.20
N ARG A 3 -10.42 -14.30 -8.92
CA ARG A 3 -10.92 -13.12 -8.20
C ARG A 3 -9.81 -12.50 -7.38
N THR A 4 -9.64 -11.20 -7.49
CA THR A 4 -8.58 -10.46 -6.79
C THR A 4 -9.20 -9.55 -5.74
N PHE A 5 -8.58 -9.51 -4.57
CA PHE A 5 -8.96 -8.64 -3.47
C PHE A 5 -7.73 -7.95 -2.89
N GLN A 6 -7.94 -6.77 -2.34
CA GLN A 6 -6.91 -5.99 -1.69
C GLN A 6 -7.23 -5.79 -0.21
N VAL A 7 -6.18 -5.73 0.60
CA VAL A 7 -6.26 -5.35 2.02
C VAL A 7 -5.34 -4.16 2.24
N LEU A 8 -5.93 -3.01 2.58
CA LEU A 8 -5.18 -1.83 3.01
C LEU A 8 -5.11 -1.80 4.52
N VAL A 9 -3.90 -1.89 5.09
CA VAL A 9 -3.68 -1.90 6.54
C VAL A 9 -3.01 -0.60 6.96
N SER A 10 -3.60 0.12 7.91
CA SER A 10 -3.05 1.40 8.41
C SER A 10 -3.06 1.47 9.93
N LEU A 11 -2.21 2.34 10.49
CA LEU A 11 -2.12 2.55 11.93
C LEU A 11 -3.37 3.24 12.49
N LYS A 12 -3.82 2.81 13.67
CA LYS A 12 -4.83 3.53 14.46
C LYS A 12 -4.28 4.83 15.06
N ILE A 13 -2.98 4.85 15.33
CA ILE A 13 -2.25 5.99 15.90
C ILE A 13 -1.50 6.77 14.81
N PRO A 14 -0.94 7.96 15.12
CA PRO A 14 -0.08 8.67 14.19
C PRO A 14 1.08 7.81 13.66
N ASP A 15 1.32 7.89 12.35
CA ASP A 15 2.41 7.16 11.69
C ASP A 15 3.71 7.99 11.70
N ALA A 16 4.66 7.59 12.55
CA ALA A 16 5.95 8.27 12.65
C ALA A 16 6.77 8.23 11.35
N VAL A 17 6.61 7.19 10.53
CA VAL A 17 7.30 7.08 9.23
C VAL A 17 6.70 8.09 8.25
N ALA A 18 5.37 8.18 8.18
CA ALA A 18 4.71 9.17 7.33
C ALA A 18 5.01 10.61 7.76
N ASN A 19 5.04 10.87 9.07
CA ASN A 19 5.38 12.19 9.61
C ASN A 19 6.83 12.58 9.29
N THR A 20 7.77 11.65 9.41
CA THR A 20 9.18 11.88 9.05
C THR A 20 9.34 12.13 7.55
N ALA A 21 8.68 11.33 6.71
CA ALA A 21 8.69 11.52 5.26
C ALA A 21 8.11 12.88 4.86
N LEU A 22 6.96 13.28 5.43
CA LEU A 22 6.35 14.60 5.20
C LEU A 22 7.30 15.74 5.60
N ASN A 23 8.00 15.60 6.73
CA ASN A 23 8.96 16.60 7.17
C ASN A 23 10.16 16.71 6.20
N THR A 24 10.66 15.59 5.70
CA THR A 24 11.73 15.56 4.68
C THR A 24 11.28 16.23 3.39
N ILE A 25 10.08 15.90 2.89
CA ILE A 25 9.50 16.51 1.68
C ILE A 25 9.44 18.03 1.83
N ARG A 26 8.87 18.53 2.94
CA ARG A 26 8.72 19.97 3.16
C ARG A 26 10.04 20.69 3.38
N ARG A 27 10.94 20.14 4.20
CA ARG A 27 12.14 20.87 4.66
C ARG A 27 13.39 20.62 3.84
N ARG A 28 13.55 19.41 3.29
CA ARG A 28 14.76 19.02 2.54
C ARG A 28 14.55 19.08 1.04
N MET A 29 13.35 18.80 0.57
CA MET A 29 12.99 18.83 -0.85
C MET A 29 12.28 20.13 -1.24
N ASN A 30 12.05 21.02 -0.27
CA ASN A 30 11.43 22.34 -0.45
C ASN A 30 10.02 22.29 -1.09
N LEU A 31 9.28 21.21 -0.85
CA LEU A 31 7.89 21.03 -1.30
C LEU A 31 6.94 21.37 -0.14
N THR A 32 6.91 22.64 0.23
CA THR A 32 6.12 23.14 1.37
C THR A 32 4.61 23.05 1.14
N GLU A 33 4.20 23.00 -0.13
CA GLU A 33 2.81 22.87 -0.57
C GLU A 33 2.20 21.50 -0.27
N VAL A 34 2.99 20.49 0.11
CA VAL A 34 2.43 19.19 0.51
C VAL A 34 1.69 19.35 1.83
N ALA A 35 0.36 19.19 1.84
CA ALA A 35 -0.51 19.38 2.98
C ALA A 35 -0.50 18.18 3.93
N SER A 36 -0.57 16.97 3.38
CA SER A 36 -0.63 15.73 4.15
C SER A 36 0.03 14.57 3.42
N LEU A 37 0.46 13.59 4.21
CA LEU A 37 0.99 12.33 3.74
C LEU A 37 0.50 11.22 4.68
N SER A 38 0.00 10.12 4.12
CA SER A 38 -0.37 8.93 4.86
C SER A 38 0.17 7.69 4.17
N ARG A 39 0.23 6.60 4.94
CA ARG A 39 0.81 5.33 4.53
C ARG A 39 -0.09 4.18 4.95
N ALA A 40 -0.27 3.22 4.06
CA ALA A 40 -0.88 1.93 4.34
C ALA A 40 0.02 0.81 3.80
N GLU A 41 0.05 -0.33 4.48
CA GLU A 41 0.50 -1.56 3.85
C GLU A 41 -0.60 -2.01 2.89
N TRP A 42 -0.19 -2.35 1.67
CA TRP A 42 -1.07 -2.85 0.63
C TRP A 42 -0.81 -4.34 0.47
N TRP A 43 -1.87 -5.13 0.51
CA TRP A 43 -1.82 -6.55 0.20
C TRP A 43 -2.77 -6.83 -0.96
N CYS A 44 -2.36 -7.68 -1.90
CA CYS A 44 -3.18 -8.11 -3.02
C CYS A 44 -3.20 -9.62 -3.09
N ALA A 45 -4.39 -10.19 -2.90
CA ALA A 45 -4.64 -11.60 -2.85
C ALA A 45 -5.47 -12.03 -4.07
N GLU A 46 -4.99 -13.04 -4.78
CA GLU A 46 -5.73 -13.67 -5.87
C GLU A 46 -6.22 -15.05 -5.43
N PHE A 47 -7.51 -15.30 -5.63
CA PHE A 47 -8.15 -16.57 -5.36
C PHE A 47 -8.58 -17.24 -6.66
N ASP A 48 -8.61 -18.57 -6.65
CA ASP A 48 -9.28 -19.33 -7.70
C ASP A 48 -10.77 -18.97 -7.75
N ASP A 49 -11.37 -18.90 -8.95
CA ASP A 49 -12.81 -18.65 -9.11
C ASP A 49 -13.66 -19.75 -8.47
N ALA A 50 -13.14 -20.98 -8.40
CA ALA A 50 -13.83 -22.08 -7.74
C ALA A 50 -13.86 -21.93 -6.21
N CYS A 51 -13.13 -20.95 -5.66
CA CYS A 51 -13.16 -20.66 -4.23
C CYS A 51 -14.55 -20.19 -3.81
N PRO A 52 -15.25 -20.90 -2.91
CA PRO A 52 -16.44 -20.35 -2.28
C PRO A 52 -16.01 -19.22 -1.34
N ASP A 53 -16.71 -18.09 -1.45
CA ASP A 53 -16.61 -16.93 -0.56
C ASP A 53 -15.17 -16.41 -0.33
N PRO A 54 -14.39 -16.10 -1.39
CA PRO A 54 -12.99 -15.73 -1.26
C PRO A 54 -12.78 -14.47 -0.41
N GLN A 55 -13.74 -13.54 -0.45
CA GLN A 55 -13.73 -12.33 0.37
C GLN A 55 -13.81 -12.64 1.86
N ASP A 56 -14.70 -13.54 2.29
CA ASP A 56 -14.87 -13.90 3.70
C ASP A 56 -13.69 -14.72 4.22
N ARG A 57 -13.11 -15.56 3.36
CA ARG A 57 -11.86 -16.27 3.68
C ARG A 57 -10.70 -15.31 3.88
N LEU A 58 -10.54 -14.33 3.00
CA LEU A 58 -9.52 -13.29 3.16
C LEU A 58 -9.75 -12.46 4.43
N ARG A 59 -11.00 -12.08 4.70
CA ARG A 59 -11.37 -11.39 5.94
C ARG A 59 -10.97 -12.21 7.17
N ALA A 60 -11.31 -13.49 7.20
CA ALA A 60 -10.96 -14.39 8.29
C ALA A 60 -9.44 -14.53 8.45
N LEU A 61 -8.68 -14.60 7.35
CA LEU A 61 -7.21 -14.60 7.40
C LEU A 61 -6.68 -13.31 8.04
N VAL A 62 -7.14 -12.15 7.59
CA VAL A 62 -6.73 -10.83 8.11
C VAL A 62 -7.00 -10.69 9.61
N GLU A 63 -8.17 -11.14 10.07
CA GLU A 63 -8.60 -10.93 11.46
C GLU A 63 -8.08 -11.98 12.44
N ARG A 64 -7.81 -13.22 11.98
CA ARG A 64 -7.58 -14.36 12.89
C ARG A 64 -6.15 -14.88 12.91
N THR A 65 -5.28 -14.47 11.97
CA THR A 65 -3.93 -15.06 11.83
C THR A 65 -2.79 -14.13 12.21
N GLY A 66 -3.05 -12.82 12.32
CA GLY A 66 -1.99 -11.82 12.55
C GLY A 66 -1.01 -11.63 11.38
N LEU A 67 -1.17 -12.36 10.27
CA LEU A 67 -0.27 -12.31 9.10
C LEU A 67 -0.22 -10.90 8.46
N PHE A 68 -1.35 -10.21 8.45
CA PHE A 68 -1.52 -8.92 7.77
C PHE A 68 -1.44 -7.75 8.73
N MET A 69 -1.92 -7.95 9.96
CA MET A 69 -2.08 -6.87 10.92
C MET A 69 -2.16 -7.37 12.36
N ASN A 70 -1.68 -6.56 13.28
CA ASN A 70 -2.10 -6.59 14.68
C ASN A 70 -3.40 -5.78 14.90
N PRO A 71 -4.52 -6.39 15.33
CA PRO A 71 -5.81 -5.70 15.50
C PRO A 71 -5.79 -4.64 16.61
N ASN A 72 -4.88 -4.72 17.58
CA ASN A 72 -4.74 -3.69 18.61
C ASN A 72 -4.06 -2.42 18.07
N LYS A 73 -3.23 -2.56 17.04
CA LYS A 73 -2.41 -1.47 16.48
C LYS A 73 -2.97 -0.90 15.17
N HIS A 74 -3.62 -1.73 14.37
CA HIS A 74 -4.00 -1.40 13.00
C HIS A 74 -5.52 -1.44 12.78
N ARG A 75 -5.95 -0.77 11.72
CA ARG A 75 -7.25 -0.90 11.07
C ARG A 75 -7.02 -1.37 9.64
N TYR A 76 -8.02 -2.00 9.02
CA TYR A 76 -7.92 -2.44 7.64
C TYR A 76 -9.16 -2.08 6.82
N GLN A 77 -9.01 -2.06 5.50
CA GLN A 77 -10.08 -2.03 4.52
C GLN A 77 -9.89 -3.18 3.53
N LEU A 78 -10.98 -3.83 3.14
CA LEU A 78 -10.98 -4.90 2.14
C LEU A 78 -11.72 -4.41 0.90
N ILE A 79 -11.08 -4.54 -0.27
CA ILE A 79 -11.55 -3.97 -1.54
C ILE A 79 -11.49 -5.08 -2.60
N GLU A 80 -12.49 -5.18 -3.46
CA GLU A 80 -12.45 -6.10 -4.61
C GLU A 80 -11.74 -5.44 -5.80
N GLY A 81 -10.94 -6.22 -6.52
CA GLY A 81 -10.15 -5.79 -7.68
C GLY A 81 -8.64 -5.85 -7.45
N ALA A 82 -7.89 -5.74 -8.55
CA ALA A 82 -6.43 -5.84 -8.54
C ALA A 82 -5.70 -4.48 -8.44
N THR A 83 -6.39 -3.38 -8.76
CA THR A 83 -5.81 -2.04 -8.77
C THR A 83 -6.16 -1.30 -7.47
N PRO A 84 -5.23 -0.54 -6.87
CA PRO A 84 -5.54 0.34 -5.74
C PRO A 84 -6.80 1.16 -6.00
N PRO A 85 -7.61 1.43 -4.96
CA PRO A 85 -8.75 2.32 -5.12
C PRO A 85 -8.27 3.69 -5.63
N PRO A 86 -9.13 4.45 -6.34
CA PRO A 86 -8.80 5.80 -6.74
C PRO A 86 -8.39 6.64 -5.54
N ALA A 87 -7.41 7.52 -5.74
CA ALA A 87 -7.03 8.45 -4.69
C ALA A 87 -8.22 9.36 -4.31
N PRO A 88 -8.34 9.75 -3.02
CA PRO A 88 -9.33 10.76 -2.63
C PRO A 88 -9.20 12.03 -3.47
N ALA A 89 -10.31 12.77 -3.64
CA ALA A 89 -10.30 14.02 -4.41
C ALA A 89 -9.21 14.98 -3.91
N GLY A 90 -8.36 15.45 -4.82
CA GLY A 90 -7.23 16.32 -4.51
C GLY A 90 -5.98 15.61 -3.96
N ALA A 91 -5.98 14.28 -3.87
CA ALA A 91 -4.83 13.47 -3.48
C ALA A 91 -4.25 12.69 -4.67
N ALA A 92 -3.09 12.06 -4.45
CA ALA A 92 -2.47 11.12 -5.37
C ALA A 92 -1.88 9.94 -4.61
N HIS A 93 -1.91 8.77 -5.25
CA HIS A 93 -1.31 7.54 -4.73
C HIS A 93 0.07 7.28 -5.31
N ILE A 94 0.95 6.70 -4.49
CA ILE A 94 2.22 6.10 -4.91
C ILE A 94 2.28 4.73 -4.27
N LEU A 95 2.15 3.67 -5.08
CA LEU A 95 2.31 2.30 -4.63
C LEU A 95 3.76 1.87 -4.85
N VAL A 96 4.44 1.51 -3.76
CA VAL A 96 5.81 0.97 -3.80
C VAL A 96 5.73 -0.54 -3.57
N VAL A 97 6.33 -1.31 -4.47
CA VAL A 97 6.42 -2.78 -4.37
C VAL A 97 7.88 -3.20 -4.50
N ASP A 98 8.26 -4.23 -3.76
CA ASP A 98 9.58 -4.84 -3.92
C ASP A 98 9.57 -5.71 -5.19
N ARG A 99 10.66 -5.66 -5.98
CA ARG A 99 10.83 -6.56 -7.14
C ARG A 99 10.89 -8.01 -6.71
N GLU A 100 11.47 -8.25 -5.53
CA GLU A 100 11.50 -9.53 -4.83
C GLU A 100 10.76 -9.40 -3.50
N ASP A 101 9.46 -9.72 -3.53
CA ASP A 101 8.57 -9.62 -2.38
C ASP A 101 8.72 -10.81 -1.42
N THR A 102 9.85 -10.87 -0.71
CA THR A 102 10.15 -11.97 0.23
C THR A 102 9.16 -12.03 1.39
N VAL A 103 8.67 -10.87 1.84
CA VAL A 103 7.67 -10.78 2.93
C VAL A 103 6.31 -11.28 2.46
N GLY A 104 5.86 -10.86 1.28
CA GLY A 104 4.62 -11.36 0.67
C GLY A 104 4.68 -12.86 0.39
N ALA A 105 5.82 -13.36 -0.10
CA ALA A 105 6.03 -14.79 -0.33
C ALA A 105 5.91 -15.61 0.96
N ALA A 106 6.54 -15.18 2.06
CA ALA A 106 6.43 -15.85 3.35
C ALA A 106 4.99 -15.81 3.91
N ALA A 107 4.32 -14.66 3.79
CA ALA A 107 2.91 -14.52 4.20
C ALA A 107 1.99 -15.40 3.34
N GLN A 108 2.28 -15.55 2.04
CA GLN A 108 1.54 -16.42 1.12
C GLN A 108 1.64 -17.88 1.55
N GLU A 109 2.86 -18.35 1.84
CA GLU A 109 3.11 -19.71 2.29
C GLU A 109 2.35 -19.99 3.59
N ALA A 110 2.48 -19.10 4.58
CA ALA A 110 1.76 -19.21 5.85
C ALA A 110 0.24 -19.18 5.68
N ALA A 111 -0.28 -18.30 4.81
CA ALA A 111 -1.71 -18.21 4.54
C ALA A 111 -2.25 -19.48 3.88
N ARG A 112 -1.54 -20.03 2.89
CA ARG A 112 -1.93 -21.27 2.20
C ARG A 112 -1.92 -22.49 3.11
N ALA A 113 -0.99 -22.56 4.05
CA ALA A 113 -0.94 -23.61 5.07
C ALA A 113 -2.07 -23.48 6.12
N HIS A 114 -2.71 -22.31 6.21
CA HIS A 114 -3.75 -22.06 7.20
C HIS A 114 -5.11 -22.64 6.74
N PRO A 115 -5.87 -23.35 7.60
CA PRO A 115 -7.16 -23.94 7.23
C PRO A 115 -8.19 -22.96 6.66
N LEU A 116 -8.09 -21.68 7.05
CA LEU A 116 -8.99 -20.61 6.58
C LEU A 116 -8.83 -20.30 5.08
N ALA A 117 -7.64 -20.48 4.50
CA ALA A 117 -7.43 -20.22 3.07
C ALA A 117 -8.08 -21.27 2.17
N GLY A 118 -8.37 -22.47 2.69
CA GLY A 118 -9.06 -23.53 1.95
C GLY A 118 -8.33 -23.98 0.67
N GLY A 119 -7.00 -23.77 0.59
CA GLY A 119 -6.18 -24.13 -0.57
C GLY A 119 -6.39 -23.28 -1.83
N ALA A 120 -7.30 -22.30 -1.83
CA ALA A 120 -7.68 -21.58 -3.04
C ALA A 120 -6.91 -20.25 -3.27
N LEU A 121 -6.08 -19.84 -2.31
CA LEU A 121 -5.23 -18.64 -2.42
C LEU A 121 -4.08 -18.90 -3.42
N ARG A 122 -4.16 -18.26 -4.59
CA ARG A 122 -3.20 -18.41 -5.70
C ARG A 122 -2.01 -17.48 -5.57
N THR A 123 -2.20 -16.22 -5.24
CA THR A 123 -1.08 -15.31 -5.02
C THR A 123 -1.38 -14.37 -3.85
N LEU A 124 -0.33 -13.95 -3.16
CA LEU A 124 -0.40 -12.88 -2.18
C LEU A 124 0.83 -11.99 -2.35
N ARG A 125 0.61 -10.72 -2.69
CA ARG A 125 1.64 -9.71 -2.86
C ARG A 125 1.49 -8.62 -1.82
N ARG A 126 2.61 -7.99 -1.47
CA ARG A 126 2.70 -6.88 -0.54
C ARG A 126 3.31 -5.65 -1.22
N GLY A 127 2.92 -4.49 -0.72
CA GLY A 127 3.48 -3.19 -1.05
C GLY A 127 3.18 -2.16 0.03
N VAL A 128 3.58 -0.93 -0.24
CA VAL A 128 3.28 0.24 0.59
C VAL A 128 2.57 1.27 -0.28
N LEU A 129 1.34 1.61 0.09
CA LEU A 129 0.57 2.65 -0.56
C LEU A 129 0.74 3.96 0.20
N TRP A 130 1.37 4.93 -0.44
CA TRP A 130 1.44 6.30 0.03
C TRP A 130 0.28 7.11 -0.55
N THR A 131 -0.34 7.95 0.27
CA THR A 131 -1.37 8.90 -0.18
C THR A 131 -0.96 10.30 0.23
N LEU A 132 -0.82 11.15 -0.78
CA LEU A 132 -0.27 12.49 -0.72
C LEU A 132 -1.38 13.48 -1.11
N ALA A 133 -1.54 14.57 -0.37
CA ALA A 133 -2.35 15.70 -0.82
C ALA A 133 -1.55 17.00 -0.76
N ALA A 134 -1.58 17.76 -1.85
CA ALA A 134 -1.09 19.13 -1.93
C ALA A 134 -2.13 20.12 -1.40
N GLN A 135 -1.68 21.30 -1.02
CA GLN A 135 -2.56 22.42 -0.71
C GLN A 135 -3.25 22.91 -1.99
N PRO A 136 -4.59 23.02 -2.03
CA PRO A 136 -5.29 23.52 -3.20
C PRO A 136 -4.81 24.92 -3.60
N GLY A 137 -4.57 25.11 -4.91
CA GLY A 137 -4.19 26.42 -5.46
C GLY A 137 -2.74 26.85 -5.19
N GLN A 138 -1.90 26.01 -4.59
CA GLN A 138 -0.48 26.30 -4.40
C GLN A 138 0.41 25.43 -5.28
N GLY A 139 0.96 26.02 -6.34
CA GLY A 139 2.03 25.41 -7.12
C GLY A 139 1.63 24.12 -7.82
N LYS A 140 2.32 23.02 -7.49
CA LYS A 140 2.16 21.73 -8.15
C LYS A 140 0.94 20.98 -7.64
N THR A 141 0.29 20.24 -8.53
CA THR A 141 -0.78 19.30 -8.17
C THR A 141 -0.22 18.11 -7.37
N SER A 142 -1.08 17.45 -6.58
CA SER A 142 -0.72 16.21 -5.88
C SER A 142 -0.12 15.17 -6.82
N ARG A 143 -0.63 15.06 -8.06
CA ARG A 143 -0.10 14.12 -9.06
C ARG A 143 1.32 14.45 -9.48
N GLN A 144 1.61 15.71 -9.80
CA GLN A 144 2.95 16.15 -10.19
C GLN A 144 3.96 15.93 -9.05
N ILE A 145 3.56 16.23 -7.81
CA ILE A 145 4.40 15.98 -6.64
C ILE A 145 4.61 14.47 -6.44
N ALA A 146 3.58 13.65 -6.64
CA ALA A 146 3.71 12.20 -6.54
C ALA A 146 4.74 11.65 -7.53
N GLU A 147 4.71 12.13 -8.77
CA GLU A 147 5.67 11.77 -9.82
C GLU A 147 7.11 12.14 -9.44
N GLU A 148 7.32 13.32 -8.86
CA GLU A 148 8.65 13.77 -8.40
C GLU A 148 9.18 12.98 -7.19
N LEU A 149 8.28 12.48 -6.34
CA LEU A 149 8.63 11.75 -5.12
C LEU A 149 8.72 10.23 -5.32
N ALA A 150 8.16 9.70 -6.41
CA ALA A 150 7.96 8.28 -6.62
C ALA A 150 9.26 7.47 -6.54
N VAL A 151 10.30 7.87 -7.27
CA VAL A 151 11.56 7.12 -7.40
C VAL A 151 12.72 7.95 -6.90
N SER A 152 13.44 7.42 -5.90
CA SER A 152 14.64 8.06 -5.33
C SER A 152 15.75 8.14 -6.37
N THR A 153 16.13 9.36 -6.77
CA THR A 153 17.21 9.58 -7.75
C THR A 153 18.38 10.34 -7.12
N HIS A 154 18.10 11.26 -6.19
CA HIS A 154 19.10 12.06 -5.50
C HIS A 154 18.73 12.25 -4.02
N ARG A 155 19.64 12.82 -3.21
CA ARG A 155 19.38 13.11 -1.79
C ARG A 155 18.23 14.11 -1.56
N THR A 156 17.86 14.87 -2.58
CA THR A 156 16.82 15.91 -2.54
C THR A 156 15.72 15.68 -3.59
N ALA A 157 15.73 14.55 -4.30
CA ALA A 157 14.76 14.24 -5.36
C ALA A 157 14.39 12.76 -5.32
N GLY A 158 13.08 12.48 -5.33
CA GLY A 158 12.55 11.16 -5.05
C GLY A 158 12.71 10.75 -3.59
N LEU A 159 11.77 9.96 -3.08
CA LEU A 159 11.77 9.56 -1.66
C LEU A 159 11.24 8.15 -1.41
N PHE A 160 10.23 7.71 -2.17
CA PHE A 160 9.42 6.58 -1.72
C PHE A 160 9.94 5.21 -2.15
N SER A 161 10.43 5.08 -3.38
CA SER A 161 10.98 3.84 -3.91
C SER A 161 12.49 3.92 -4.05
N ASN A 162 13.18 2.85 -3.66
CA ASN A 162 14.57 2.63 -4.03
C ASN A 162 14.66 2.00 -5.43
N PRO A 163 15.22 2.69 -6.44
CA PRO A 163 15.22 2.23 -7.83
C PRO A 163 15.97 0.91 -8.07
N HIS A 164 16.84 0.49 -7.14
CA HIS A 164 17.64 -0.72 -7.31
C HIS A 164 16.85 -2.01 -7.04
N TYR A 165 15.84 -1.98 -6.19
CA TYR A 165 15.09 -3.19 -5.82
C TYR A 165 13.58 -2.98 -5.64
N GLN A 166 13.07 -1.76 -5.82
CA GLN A 166 11.65 -1.43 -5.71
C GLN A 166 11.16 -0.74 -6.97
N ASP A 167 9.87 -0.95 -7.26
CA ASP A 167 9.17 -0.24 -8.31
C ASP A 167 8.14 0.71 -7.70
N ALA A 168 8.00 1.89 -8.29
CA ALA A 168 6.95 2.84 -7.94
C ALA A 168 5.88 2.85 -9.03
N ILE A 169 4.65 2.65 -8.63
CA ILE A 169 3.47 2.68 -9.49
C ILE A 169 2.64 3.89 -9.04
N LEU A 170 2.12 4.64 -10.00
CA LEU A 170 1.23 5.78 -9.76
C LEU A 170 -0.19 5.41 -10.24
N PRO A 171 -1.02 4.83 -9.36
CA PRO A 171 -2.41 4.52 -9.69
C PRO A 171 -3.17 5.76 -10.17
N PRO A 172 -4.25 5.58 -10.93
CA PRO A 172 -5.08 6.68 -11.40
C PRO A 172 -5.64 7.54 -10.26
#